data_AF-A0A8X6KU94-F1
#
_entry.id   AF-A0A8X6KU94-F1
#
_cell.length_a   1.000
_cell.length_b   1.000
_cell.length_c   1.000
_cell.angle_alpha   90.00
_cell.angle_beta   90.00
_cell.angle_gamma   90.00
#
_symmetry.space_group_name_H-M   'P 1'
#
loop_
_entity.id
_entity.type
_entity.pdbx_description
1 polymer ?
#
loop_
_entity_poly.entity_id
_entity_poly.type
_entity_poly.pdbx_seq_one_letter_code
_entity_poly.pdbx_strand_id
1 'polypeptide(L)'
;MESVVESPDDNSFSSLKGKVSDLTLKAIAEMGFEKMTPIQAKTLPHILEGRDTVVSAKTGSGKTLAFLILAVERMKYLTFSQEMELES
;
A
#
# COMPACT_ATOMS: atom_id res chain seq x y z
N MET A 1 -13.00 -11.15 25.17
CA MET A 1 -12.35 -12.11 24.27
C MET A 1 -12.60 -11.59 22.85
N GLU A 2 -11.74 -10.71 22.35
CA GLU A 2 -11.83 -10.29 20.95
C GLU A 2 -11.29 -11.41 20.07
N SER A 3 -12.19 -12.09 19.37
CA SER A 3 -11.83 -13.04 18.33
C SER A 3 -11.35 -12.26 17.12
N VAL A 4 -10.03 -12.07 17.01
CA VAL A 4 -9.41 -11.64 15.75
C VAL A 4 -9.60 -12.79 14.76
N VAL A 5 -10.58 -12.62 13.87
CA VAL A 5 -10.82 -13.53 12.76
C VAL A 5 -9.75 -13.21 11.70
N GLU A 6 -8.60 -13.88 11.75
CA GLU A 6 -7.67 -13.87 10.62
C GLU A 6 -8.28 -14.70 9.49
N SER A 7 -8.99 -14.03 8.59
CA SER A 7 -9.45 -14.62 7.33
C SER A 7 -8.28 -14.67 6.33
N PRO A 8 -7.93 -15.83 5.72
CA PRO A 8 -6.70 -15.99 4.94
C PRO A 8 -6.62 -15.24 3.60
N ASP A 9 -7.67 -14.52 3.20
CA ASP A 9 -7.83 -13.98 1.84
C ASP A 9 -8.41 -12.55 1.83
N ASP A 10 -8.06 -11.70 2.80
CA ASP A 10 -8.48 -10.29 2.74
C ASP A 10 -7.67 -9.51 1.69
N ASN A 11 -8.05 -9.72 0.43
CA ASN A 11 -7.58 -8.94 -0.72
C ASN A 11 -8.20 -7.53 -0.74
N SER A 12 -8.92 -7.07 0.29
CA SER A 12 -9.39 -5.69 0.37
C SER A 12 -8.22 -4.73 0.56
N PHE A 13 -8.25 -3.56 -0.08
CA PHE A 13 -7.30 -2.49 0.21
C PHE A 13 -7.38 -2.00 1.66
N SER A 14 -8.52 -2.22 2.35
CA SER A 14 -8.66 -1.90 3.77
C SER A 14 -7.67 -2.64 4.67
N SER A 15 -7.16 -3.81 4.25
CA SER A 15 -6.14 -4.55 5.00
C SER A 15 -4.78 -3.85 5.04
N LEU A 16 -4.60 -2.80 4.22
CA LEU A 16 -3.41 -1.95 4.22
C LEU A 16 -3.51 -0.79 5.22
N LYS A 17 -4.61 -0.66 5.97
CA LYS A 17 -4.75 0.38 7.01
C LYS A 17 -3.57 0.31 7.99
N GLY A 18 -2.96 1.46 8.26
CA GLY A 18 -1.75 1.56 9.09
C GLY A 18 -0.43 1.31 8.34
N LYS A 19 -0.47 0.77 7.11
CA LYS A 19 0.69 0.67 6.21
C LYS A 19 0.70 1.75 5.12
N VAL A 20 -0.48 2.29 4.80
CA VAL A 20 -0.66 3.42 3.89
C VAL A 20 -1.52 4.48 4.56
N SER A 21 -1.46 5.70 4.04
CA SER A 21 -2.29 6.79 4.56
C SER A 21 -3.78 6.65 4.22
N ASP A 22 -4.65 7.20 5.06
CA ASP A 22 -6.10 7.19 4.84
C ASP A 22 -6.50 7.90 3.54
N LEU A 23 -5.76 8.94 3.14
CA LEU A 23 -5.95 9.63 1.86
C LEU A 23 -5.73 8.69 0.67
N THR A 24 -4.74 7.81 0.74
CA THR A 24 -4.47 6.82 -0.31
C THR A 24 -5.59 5.79 -0.38
N LEU A 25 -6.07 5.27 0.75
CA LEU A 25 -7.21 4.35 0.77
C LEU A 25 -8.47 4.98 0.18
N LYS A 26 -8.73 6.25 0.53
CA LYS A 26 -9.85 7.01 -0.03
C LYS A 26 -9.71 7.20 -1.54
N ALA A 27 -8.54 7.61 -2.02
CA ALA A 27 -8.29 7.79 -3.45
C ALA A 27 -8.46 6.48 -4.24
N ILE A 28 -7.96 5.35 -3.71
CA ILE A 28 -8.14 4.03 -4.32
C ILE A 28 -9.63 3.68 -4.45
N ALA A 29 -10.42 3.93 -3.41
CA ALA A 29 -11.85 3.71 -3.44
C ALA A 29 -12.58 4.62 -4.43
N GLU A 30 -12.22 5.92 -4.49
CA GLU A 30 -12.78 6.89 -5.44
C GLU A 30 -12.44 6.55 -6.90
N MET A 31 -11.30 5.90 -7.15
CA MET A 31 -10.92 5.37 -8.46
C MET A 31 -11.70 4.10 -8.84
N GLY A 32 -12.51 3.54 -7.93
CA GLY A 32 -13.31 2.34 -8.16
C GLY A 32 -12.53 1.02 -8.01
N PHE A 33 -11.38 1.02 -7.35
CA PHE A 33 -10.64 -0.22 -7.07
C PHE A 33 -11.19 -0.88 -5.80
N GLU A 34 -11.98 -1.94 -5.98
CA GLU A 34 -12.64 -2.64 -4.88
C GLU A 34 -11.71 -3.60 -4.12
N LYS A 35 -10.90 -4.38 -4.85
CA LYS A 35 -10.01 -5.41 -4.28
C LYS A 35 -8.67 -5.43 -5.00
N MET A 36 -7.65 -5.81 -4.24
CA MET A 36 -6.32 -6.10 -4.75
C MET A 36 -6.34 -7.32 -5.66
N THR A 37 -5.52 -7.29 -6.71
CA THR A 37 -5.19 -8.51 -7.45
C THR A 37 -4.29 -9.42 -6.61
N PRO A 38 -4.20 -10.73 -6.89
CA PRO A 38 -3.36 -11.64 -6.11
C PRO A 38 -1.89 -11.22 -6.04
N ILE A 39 -1.36 -10.58 -7.09
CA ILE A 39 0.02 -10.09 -7.06
C ILE A 39 0.15 -8.82 -6.20
N GLN A 40 -0.85 -7.94 -6.19
CA GLN A 40 -0.88 -6.75 -5.34
C GLN A 40 -0.93 -7.15 -3.87
N ALA A 41 -1.85 -8.04 -3.47
CA ALA A 41 -2.00 -8.51 -2.10
C ALA A 41 -0.71 -9.18 -1.57
N LYS A 42 -0.03 -9.95 -2.42
CA LYS A 42 1.26 -10.57 -2.09
C LYS A 42 2.41 -9.57 -2.03
N THR A 43 2.38 -8.49 -2.80
CA THR A 43 3.54 -7.61 -2.95
C THR A 43 3.47 -6.38 -2.05
N LEU A 44 2.30 -5.75 -1.95
CA LEU A 44 2.10 -4.45 -1.28
C LEU A 44 2.60 -4.45 0.18
N PRO A 45 2.28 -5.44 1.03
CA PRO A 45 2.81 -5.49 2.40
C PRO A 45 4.34 -5.51 2.45
N HIS A 46 5.00 -6.16 1.49
CA HIS A 46 6.46 -6.25 1.46
C HIS A 46 7.14 -4.96 1.00
N ILE A 47 6.67 -4.36 -0.09
CA ILE A 47 7.28 -3.14 -0.63
C ILE A 47 6.99 -1.90 0.24
N LEU A 48 5.84 -1.84 0.89
CA LEU A 48 5.49 -0.77 1.83
C LEU A 48 6.37 -0.79 3.08
N GLU A 49 6.78 -1.98 3.55
CA GLU A 49 7.75 -2.14 4.64
C GLU A 49 9.20 -1.82 4.21
N GLY A 50 9.43 -1.52 2.93
CA GLY A 50 10.75 -1.16 2.40
C GLY A 50 11.66 -2.34 2.11
N ARG A 51 11.09 -3.54 1.97
CA ARG A 51 11.85 -4.70 1.52
C ARG A 51 12.10 -4.64 0.02
N ASP A 52 13.34 -4.84 -0.37
CA ASP A 52 13.71 -5.09 -1.75
C ASP A 52 13.02 -6.36 -2.25
N THR A 53 12.11 -6.21 -3.20
CA THR A 53 11.23 -7.28 -3.67
C THR A 53 11.29 -7.37 -5.19
N VAL A 54 11.61 -8.56 -5.72
CA VAL A 54 11.53 -8.85 -7.15
C VAL A 54 10.15 -9.42 -7.47
N VAL A 55 9.43 -8.74 -8.37
CA VAL A 55 8.05 -9.11 -8.73
C VAL A 55 7.99 -9.48 -10.21
N SER A 56 7.71 -10.75 -10.49
CA SER A 56 7.44 -11.23 -11.85
C SER A 56 5.96 -11.59 -12.00
N ALA A 57 5.27 -10.92 -12.92
CA ALA A 57 3.89 -11.25 -13.27
C ALA A 57 3.57 -10.80 -14.70
N LYS A 58 2.56 -11.41 -15.33
CA LYS A 58 2.10 -11.05 -16.69
C LYS A 58 1.57 -9.62 -16.79
N THR A 59 1.51 -9.06 -18.00
CA THR A 59 0.83 -7.79 -18.29
C THR A 59 -0.66 -7.90 -17.89
N GLY A 60 -1.24 -6.79 -17.42
CA GLY A 60 -2.62 -6.78 -16.91
C GLY A 60 -2.80 -7.34 -15.50
N SER A 61 -1.72 -7.75 -14.81
CA SER A 61 -1.81 -8.28 -13.43
C SER A 61 -2.01 -7.20 -12.35
N GLY A 62 -2.04 -5.91 -12.69
CA GLY A 62 -2.21 -4.81 -11.73
C GLY A 62 -0.92 -4.31 -11.06
N LYS A 63 0.27 -4.67 -11.55
CA LYS A 63 1.55 -4.18 -10.98
C LYS A 63 1.70 -2.64 -11.01
N THR A 64 1.13 -1.99 -12.02
CA THR A 64 1.18 -0.53 -12.15
C THR A 64 0.57 0.16 -10.93
N LEU A 65 -0.63 -0.27 -10.51
CA LEU A 65 -1.28 0.30 -9.31
C LEU A 65 -0.45 0.03 -8.05
N ALA A 66 0.11 -1.17 -7.89
CA ALA A 66 0.99 -1.47 -6.74
C ALA A 66 2.20 -0.52 -6.68
N PHE A 67 2.83 -0.26 -7.83
CA PHE A 67 3.96 0.66 -7.91
C PHE A 67 3.56 2.11 -7.62
N LEU A 68 2.41 2.56 -8.12
CA LEU A 68 1.91 3.91 -7.86
C LEU A 68 1.59 4.14 -6.39
N ILE A 69 0.95 3.18 -5.73
CA ILE A 69 0.67 3.24 -4.28
C ILE A 69 2.00 3.39 -3.51
N LEU A 70 3.00 2.55 -3.83
CA LEU A 70 4.32 2.65 -3.20
C LEU A 70 4.95 4.03 -3.44
N ALA A 71 4.94 4.53 -4.68
CA ALA A 71 5.56 5.81 -5.03
C ALA A 71 4.94 6.98 -4.25
N VAL A 72 3.60 7.04 -4.19
CA VAL A 72 2.87 8.07 -3.44
C VAL A 72 3.22 8.01 -1.95
N GLU A 73 3.17 6.83 -1.34
CA GLU A 73 3.49 6.69 0.09
C GLU A 73 4.94 7.08 0.37
N ARG A 74 5.90 6.70 -0.48
CA ARG A 74 7.31 7.10 -0.32
C ARG A 74 7.52 8.61 -0.46
N MET A 75 6.86 9.26 -1.42
CA MET A 75 6.94 10.72 -1.56
C MET A 75 6.46 11.45 -0.30
N LYS A 76 5.38 10.96 0.34
CA LYS A 76 4.89 11.54 1.59
C LYS A 76 5.92 11.50 2.72
N TYR A 77 6.65 10.40 2.86
CA TYR A 77 7.71 10.29 3.86
C TYR A 77 8.93 11.18 3.55
N LEU A 78 9.25 11.39 2.27
CA LEU A 78 10.40 12.22 1.87
C LEU A 78 10.14 13.72 2.03
N THR A 79 8.91 14.17 1.79
CA THR A 79 8.54 15.59 1.98
C THR A 79 8.48 15.97 3.46
N PHE A 80 8.12 15.03 4.35
CA PHE A 80 8.00 15.30 5.78
C PHE A 80 9.35 15.41 6.50
N SER A 81 10.43 14.84 5.95
CA SER A 81 11.77 14.92 6.55
C SER A 81 12.44 16.29 6.45
N GLN A 82 11.91 17.24 5.67
CA GLN A 82 12.50 18.58 5.49
C GLN A 82 12.03 19.61 6.55
N GLU A 83 10.96 19.35 7.31
CA GLU A 83 10.45 20.31 8.30
C GLU A 83 11.09 20.15 9.70
N MET A 84 11.87 19.09 9.93
CA MET A 84 12.47 18.81 11.25
C MET A 84 13.83 19.51 11.50
N GLU A 85 14.33 20.30 10.56
CA GLU A 85 15.64 21.00 10.68
C GLU A 85 15.52 22.50 10.99
N LEU A 86 14.30 23.03 11.20
CA LEU A 86 14.06 24.46 11.44
C LEU A 86 13.60 24.84 12.86
N GLU A 87 13.60 23.89 13.81
CA GLU A 87 13.34 24.18 15.22
C GLU A 87 14.53 23.78 16.13
N SER A 88 15.71 24.37 15.91
CA SER A 88 16.79 24.44 16.92
C SER A 88 17.36 25.85 17.04
#